data_AF-A0A7V9E6B2-F1
#
_entry.id   AF-A0A7V9E6B2-F1
#
_cell.length_a   1.000
_cell.length_b   1.000
_cell.length_c   1.000
_cell.angle_alpha   90.00
_cell.angle_beta   90.00
_cell.angle_gamma   90.00
#
_symmetry.space_group_name_H-M   'P 1'
#
loop_
_entity.id
_entity.type
_entity.pdbx_description
1 polymer ?
#
loop_
_entity_poly.entity_id
_entity_poly.type
_entity_poly.pdbx_seq_one_letter_code
_entity_poly.pdbx_strand_id
1 'polypeptide(L)'
;GYLANGAEPWLLPDVTTLPTIDPAFATGPNHVEADGAETFQPYKRDPASLARPWAVPGTPGLMHRVGGIEKADGSGNISYDPRNHEKMVHLRADKVAGIARDYPATEVDGDDDAAVLVLGWGSTWGAIGAAVKQLRADGHKVARCHLTHLFPLPADLGDVLRRFERVLVPEMNLGQLSRLVRAEYLVDATAISKVQGLPFTGGEIEAHLIDALTALEPAGAVGEALSRTHARLATTPAPPAGVTLAVAGGNEADEEEEA
;
A
#
# COMPACT_ATOMS: atom_id res chain seq x y z
N GLY A 1 23.64 4.61 -3.70
CA GLY A 1 22.50 4.37 -2.76
C GLY A 1 21.57 3.35 -3.38
N TYR A 2 20.89 2.51 -2.59
CA TYR A 2 20.13 1.34 -3.09
C TYR A 2 19.14 1.65 -4.21
N LEU A 3 18.45 2.80 -4.16
CA LEU A 3 17.57 3.28 -5.23
C LEU A 3 18.29 3.62 -6.55
N ALA A 4 19.57 4.00 -6.50
CA ALA A 4 20.38 4.31 -7.67
C ALA A 4 21.06 3.07 -8.28
N ASN A 5 21.16 1.97 -7.52
CA ASN A 5 21.90 0.77 -7.92
C ASN A 5 20.99 -0.46 -8.15
N GLY A 6 19.70 -0.36 -7.82
CA GLY A 6 18.71 -1.37 -8.18
C GLY A 6 18.25 -1.14 -9.62
N ALA A 7 18.48 -2.12 -10.49
CA ALA A 7 17.98 -2.09 -11.86
C ALA A 7 17.21 -3.39 -12.11
N GLU A 8 15.94 -3.26 -12.48
CA GLU A 8 15.18 -4.33 -13.12
C GLU A 8 14.74 -3.86 -14.50
N PRO A 9 14.83 -4.70 -15.54
CA PRO A 9 14.28 -4.36 -16.84
C PRO A 9 12.74 -4.27 -16.71
N TRP A 10 12.23 -3.05 -16.67
CA TRP A 10 10.79 -2.78 -16.67
C TRP A 10 10.32 -2.60 -18.12
N LEU A 11 9.43 -3.47 -18.59
CA LEU A 11 8.76 -3.27 -19.87
C LEU A 11 7.71 -2.16 -19.73
N LEU A 12 7.98 -0.98 -20.30
CA LEU A 12 6.99 0.09 -20.31
C LEU A 12 5.79 -0.35 -21.16
N PRO A 13 4.56 -0.24 -20.62
CA PRO A 13 3.37 -0.51 -21.42
C PRO A 13 3.28 0.50 -22.58
N ASP A 14 2.68 0.08 -23.68
CA ASP A 14 2.34 1.00 -24.76
C ASP A 14 1.34 2.03 -24.23
N VAL A 15 1.74 3.31 -24.24
CA VAL A 15 0.93 4.43 -23.74
C VAL A 15 -0.44 4.48 -24.41
N THR A 16 -0.53 4.06 -25.68
CA THR A 16 -1.80 4.05 -26.42
C THR A 16 -2.79 2.99 -25.95
N THR A 17 -2.32 2.00 -25.18
CA THR A 17 -3.15 0.94 -24.60
C THR A 17 -3.69 1.27 -23.21
N LEU A 18 -3.24 2.39 -22.62
CA LEU A 18 -3.68 2.80 -21.29
C LEU A 18 -5.14 3.30 -21.33
N PRO A 19 -5.95 2.94 -20.33
CA PRO A 19 -7.34 3.41 -20.25
C PRO A 19 -7.38 4.93 -20.11
N THR A 20 -8.31 5.57 -20.80
CA THR A 20 -8.56 7.00 -20.65
C THR A 20 -9.22 7.27 -19.30
N ILE A 21 -8.68 8.24 -18.55
CA ILE A 21 -9.32 8.74 -17.33
C ILE A 21 -10.29 9.84 -17.74
N ASP A 22 -11.59 9.57 -17.64
CA ASP A 22 -12.65 10.55 -17.87
C ASP A 22 -13.31 10.95 -16.53
N PRO A 23 -13.09 12.19 -16.06
CA PRO A 23 -13.73 12.70 -14.84
C PRO A 23 -15.23 12.97 -14.96
N ALA A 24 -15.80 12.88 -16.17
CA ALA A 24 -17.19 13.22 -16.48
C ALA A 24 -17.59 14.62 -15.97
N PHE A 25 -16.87 15.65 -16.44
CA PHE A 25 -17.12 17.04 -16.04
C PHE A 25 -18.57 17.46 -16.31
N ALA A 26 -19.17 18.14 -15.34
CA ALA A 26 -20.51 18.70 -15.46
C ALA A 26 -20.57 19.76 -16.55
N THR A 27 -21.56 19.62 -17.43
CA THR A 27 -21.82 20.52 -18.56
C THR A 27 -23.07 21.38 -18.38
N GLY A 28 -23.87 21.12 -17.35
CA GLY A 28 -25.14 21.81 -17.08
C GLY A 28 -25.62 21.68 -15.63
N PRO A 29 -26.72 22.37 -15.27
CA PRO A 29 -27.40 22.23 -13.98
C PRO A 29 -27.76 20.78 -13.66
N ASN A 30 -27.88 20.45 -12.37
CA ASN A 30 -28.17 19.08 -11.92
C ASN A 30 -29.23 19.03 -10.81
N HIS A 31 -29.92 20.14 -10.57
CA HIS A 31 -30.97 20.29 -9.58
C HIS A 31 -32.04 21.26 -10.07
N VAL A 32 -33.27 21.07 -9.62
CA VAL A 32 -34.40 21.97 -9.89
C VAL A 32 -34.93 22.42 -8.53
N GLU A 33 -34.91 23.73 -8.31
CA GLU A 33 -35.39 24.35 -7.08
C GLU A 33 -36.93 24.30 -7.01
N ALA A 34 -37.49 24.66 -5.85
CA ALA A 34 -38.94 24.62 -5.64
C ALA A 34 -39.74 25.59 -6.55
N ASP A 35 -39.09 26.63 -7.06
CA ASP A 35 -39.66 27.61 -8.00
C ASP A 35 -39.49 27.20 -9.47
N GLY A 36 -38.89 26.04 -9.74
CA GLY A 36 -38.63 25.53 -11.08
C GLY A 36 -37.31 26.02 -11.70
N ALA A 37 -36.51 26.83 -11.00
CA ALA A 37 -35.21 27.25 -11.50
C ALA A 37 -34.21 26.08 -11.52
N GLU A 38 -33.49 25.93 -12.63
CA GLU A 38 -32.41 24.93 -12.73
C GLU A 38 -31.12 25.49 -12.11
N THR A 39 -30.54 24.74 -11.17
CA THR A 39 -29.32 25.12 -10.44
C THR A 39 -28.28 24.00 -10.48
N PHE A 40 -27.02 24.39 -10.28
CA PHE A 40 -25.93 23.45 -10.10
C PHE A 40 -25.64 23.25 -8.62
N GLN A 41 -25.77 22.00 -8.16
CA GLN A 41 -25.42 21.54 -6.81
C GLN A 41 -24.04 20.84 -6.81
N PRO A 42 -22.96 21.55 -6.44
CA PRO A 42 -21.57 21.06 -6.49
C PRO A 42 -21.21 20.02 -5.43
N TYR A 43 -22.09 19.81 -4.44
CA TYR A 43 -21.94 18.77 -3.40
C TYR A 43 -22.97 17.65 -3.53
N LYS A 44 -23.81 17.67 -4.57
CA LYS A 44 -24.66 16.53 -4.91
C LYS A 44 -23.79 15.30 -5.16
N ARG A 45 -24.10 14.20 -4.50
CA ARG A 45 -23.31 12.97 -4.55
C ARG A 45 -23.92 11.99 -5.55
N ASP A 46 -23.07 11.36 -6.34
CA ASP A 46 -23.44 10.16 -7.07
C ASP A 46 -23.74 9.03 -6.06
N PRO A 47 -24.88 8.34 -6.15
CA PRO A 47 -25.28 7.36 -5.13
C PRO A 47 -24.39 6.10 -5.09
N ALA A 48 -23.67 5.78 -6.16
CA ALA A 48 -22.83 4.58 -6.22
C ALA A 48 -21.40 4.85 -5.73
N SER A 49 -20.80 5.94 -6.20
CA SER A 49 -19.40 6.32 -5.96
C SER A 49 -19.23 7.37 -4.87
N LEU A 50 -20.30 8.09 -4.51
CA LEU A 50 -20.25 9.29 -3.65
C LEU A 50 -19.32 10.38 -4.20
N ALA A 51 -18.97 10.33 -5.49
CA ALA A 51 -18.27 11.40 -6.17
C ALA A 51 -19.16 12.65 -6.28
N ARG A 52 -18.53 13.81 -6.33
CA ARG A 52 -19.21 15.09 -6.62
C ARG A 52 -19.02 15.39 -8.10
N PRO A 53 -20.00 16.03 -8.77
CA PRO A 53 -19.79 16.57 -10.09
C PRO A 53 -18.76 17.69 -10.02
N TRP A 54 -17.83 17.70 -10.98
CA TRP A 54 -16.86 18.78 -11.13
C TRP A 54 -17.23 19.62 -12.35
N ALA A 55 -17.32 20.92 -12.17
CA ALA A 55 -17.47 21.86 -13.29
C ALA A 55 -16.13 22.57 -13.51
N VAL A 56 -15.74 22.71 -14.78
CA VAL A 56 -14.53 23.46 -15.15
C VAL A 56 -14.78 24.95 -14.86
N PRO A 57 -13.83 25.67 -14.23
CA PRO A 57 -13.98 27.11 -14.05
C PRO A 57 -14.24 27.82 -15.39
N GLY A 58 -15.28 28.65 -15.43
CA GLY A 58 -15.72 29.34 -16.64
C GLY A 58 -16.89 28.67 -17.38
N THR A 59 -17.32 27.46 -17.00
CA THR A 59 -18.51 26.84 -17.58
C THR A 59 -19.78 27.65 -17.23
N PRO A 60 -20.53 28.16 -18.23
CA PRO A 60 -21.73 28.95 -17.99
C PRO A 60 -22.78 28.20 -17.15
N GLY A 61 -23.42 28.91 -16.21
CA GLY A 61 -24.48 28.35 -15.37
C GLY A 61 -24.02 27.47 -14.20
N LEU A 62 -22.72 27.16 -14.08
CA LEU A 62 -22.19 26.26 -13.04
C LEU A 62 -21.33 26.97 -11.99
N MET A 63 -21.51 28.28 -11.83
CA MET A 63 -20.75 29.06 -10.84
C MET A 63 -21.03 28.54 -9.43
N HIS A 64 -19.98 28.21 -8.69
CA HIS A 64 -20.09 27.68 -7.34
C HIS A 64 -18.84 27.99 -6.49
N ARG A 65 -18.91 27.68 -5.19
CA ARG A 65 -17.81 27.90 -4.24
C ARG A 65 -17.29 26.58 -3.68
N VAL A 66 -15.99 26.36 -3.83
CA VAL A 66 -15.24 25.31 -3.14
C VAL A 66 -14.35 25.97 -2.09
N GLY A 67 -14.21 25.36 -0.92
CA GLY A 67 -13.37 25.87 0.15
C GLY A 67 -13.29 24.92 1.34
N GLY A 68 -12.47 25.24 2.33
CA GLY A 68 -12.21 24.38 3.50
C GLY A 68 -13.27 24.42 4.61
N ILE A 69 -14.18 25.40 4.58
CA ILE A 69 -15.30 25.46 5.55
C ILE A 69 -16.36 24.43 5.18
N GLU A 70 -16.99 23.83 6.19
CA GLU A 70 -18.06 22.84 6.01
C GLU A 70 -19.18 23.36 5.09
N LYS A 71 -19.66 22.46 4.23
CA LYS A 71 -20.64 22.78 3.20
C LYS A 71 -21.94 22.01 3.41
N ALA A 72 -23.05 22.66 3.10
CA ALA A 72 -24.35 22.02 3.02
C ALA A 72 -24.34 20.95 1.92
N ASP A 73 -24.91 19.79 2.23
CA ASP A 73 -25.13 18.73 1.24
C ASP A 73 -25.93 19.25 0.03
N GLY A 74 -25.57 18.79 -1.17
CA GLY A 74 -26.11 19.32 -2.42
C GLY A 74 -25.56 20.71 -2.77
N SER A 75 -26.12 21.76 -2.17
CA SER A 75 -25.92 23.16 -2.59
C SER A 75 -24.48 23.67 -2.48
N GLY A 76 -23.68 23.19 -1.52
CA GLY A 76 -22.31 23.68 -1.32
C GLY A 76 -22.19 25.04 -0.62
N ASN A 77 -23.30 25.57 -0.10
CA ASN A 77 -23.28 26.76 0.76
C ASN A 77 -22.61 26.46 2.11
N ILE A 78 -22.11 27.49 2.80
CA ILE A 78 -21.53 27.29 4.13
C ILE A 78 -22.62 26.78 5.08
N SER A 79 -22.31 25.75 5.86
CA SER A 79 -23.22 25.20 6.86
C SER A 79 -22.53 25.10 8.22
N TYR A 80 -23.26 25.50 9.26
CA TYR A 80 -22.90 25.31 10.67
C TYR A 80 -23.84 24.31 11.35
N ASP A 81 -24.73 23.66 10.59
CA ASP A 81 -25.66 22.68 11.13
C ASP A 81 -24.90 21.41 11.55
N PRO A 82 -25.06 20.95 12.81
CA PRO A 82 -24.29 19.82 13.34
C PRO A 82 -24.64 18.49 12.65
N ARG A 83 -25.90 18.28 12.25
CA ARG A 83 -26.31 17.05 11.54
C ARG A 83 -25.78 17.04 10.12
N ASN A 84 -25.73 18.20 9.46
CA ASN A 84 -25.07 18.34 8.18
C ASN A 84 -23.57 18.02 8.31
N HIS A 85 -22.91 18.52 9.35
CA HIS A 85 -21.49 18.23 9.57
C HIS A 85 -21.24 16.72 9.72
N GLU A 86 -22.00 16.04 10.60
CA GLU A 86 -21.93 14.59 10.79
C GLU A 86 -22.15 13.83 9.46
N LYS A 87 -23.23 14.15 8.74
CA LYS A 87 -23.54 13.54 7.44
C LYS A 87 -22.40 13.74 6.44
N MET A 88 -21.87 14.96 6.32
CA MET A 88 -20.84 15.27 5.35
C MET A 88 -19.49 14.62 5.71
N VAL A 89 -19.20 14.43 7.01
CA VAL A 89 -18.05 13.65 7.48
C VAL A 89 -18.18 12.19 7.03
N HIS A 90 -19.33 11.55 7.29
CA HIS A 90 -19.58 10.17 6.84
C HIS A 90 -19.49 10.05 5.32
N LEU A 91 -20.15 10.93 4.55
CA LEU A 91 -20.09 10.89 3.08
C LEU A 91 -18.67 10.99 2.53
N ARG A 92 -17.77 11.76 3.18
CA ARG A 92 -16.37 11.85 2.76
C ARG A 92 -15.59 10.58 3.12
N ALA A 93 -15.80 10.03 4.31
CA ALA A 93 -15.18 8.78 4.74
C ALA A 93 -15.64 7.60 3.87
N ASP A 94 -16.95 7.44 3.68
CA ASP A 94 -17.56 6.37 2.89
C ASP A 94 -17.13 6.43 1.42
N LYS A 95 -16.98 7.64 0.85
CA LYS A 95 -16.43 7.80 -0.49
C LYS A 95 -15.02 7.19 -0.60
N VAL A 96 -14.15 7.46 0.37
CA VAL A 96 -12.76 6.95 0.36
C VAL A 96 -12.75 5.46 0.64
N ALA A 97 -13.51 4.98 1.61
CA ALA A 97 -13.64 3.55 1.92
C ALA A 97 -14.17 2.76 0.72
N GLY A 98 -15.09 3.34 -0.04
CA GLY A 98 -15.69 2.74 -1.23
C GLY A 98 -14.72 2.44 -2.37
N ILE A 99 -13.50 3.02 -2.36
CA ILE A 99 -12.44 2.75 -3.35
C ILE A 99 -11.98 1.30 -3.27
N ALA A 100 -12.02 0.66 -2.08
CA ALA A 100 -11.62 -0.74 -1.92
C ALA A 100 -12.45 -1.73 -2.74
N ARG A 101 -13.65 -1.34 -3.20
CA ARG A 101 -14.52 -2.17 -4.06
C ARG A 101 -13.93 -2.40 -5.45
N ASP A 102 -13.06 -1.50 -5.90
CA ASP A 102 -12.44 -1.56 -7.23
C ASP A 102 -11.10 -2.33 -7.19
N TYR A 103 -10.65 -2.75 -6.00
CA TYR A 103 -9.41 -3.51 -5.87
C TYR A 103 -9.59 -4.95 -6.37
N PRO A 104 -8.58 -5.53 -7.02
CA PRO A 104 -8.57 -6.97 -7.24
C PRO A 104 -8.51 -7.72 -5.90
N ALA A 105 -8.87 -9.01 -5.93
CA ALA A 105 -8.70 -9.88 -4.77
C ALA A 105 -7.25 -9.88 -4.30
N THR A 106 -7.05 -10.00 -2.98
CA THR A 106 -5.71 -10.01 -2.39
C THR A 106 -4.92 -11.23 -2.86
N GLU A 107 -3.84 -10.99 -3.58
CA GLU A 107 -2.95 -12.05 -4.05
C GLU A 107 -2.12 -12.62 -2.90
N VAL A 108 -2.11 -13.94 -2.80
CA VAL A 108 -1.26 -14.70 -1.86
C VAL A 108 -0.45 -15.71 -2.66
N ASP A 109 0.87 -15.59 -2.58
CA ASP A 109 1.82 -16.52 -3.18
C ASP A 109 2.37 -17.42 -2.07
N GLY A 110 1.97 -18.69 -2.06
CA GLY A 110 2.37 -19.67 -1.07
C GLY A 110 1.57 -20.96 -1.18
N ASP A 111 1.90 -21.92 -0.34
CA ASP A 111 1.14 -23.16 -0.19
C ASP A 111 -0.16 -22.91 0.61
N ASP A 112 -1.25 -23.57 0.24
CA ASP A 112 -2.57 -23.40 0.89
C ASP A 112 -2.56 -23.73 2.39
N ASP A 113 -1.63 -24.60 2.82
CA ASP A 113 -1.44 -25.03 4.19
C ASP A 113 -0.19 -24.42 4.87
N ALA A 114 0.33 -23.31 4.33
CA ALA A 114 1.39 -22.57 4.99
C ALA A 114 0.89 -21.96 6.32
N ALA A 115 1.62 -22.20 7.42
CA ALA A 115 1.27 -21.66 8.73
C ALA A 115 1.71 -20.21 8.94
N VAL A 116 2.69 -19.74 8.15
CA VAL A 116 3.34 -18.44 8.29
C VAL A 116 3.12 -17.60 7.03
N LEU A 117 2.59 -16.39 7.23
CA LEU A 117 2.46 -15.36 6.19
C LEU A 117 3.43 -14.21 6.43
N VAL A 118 4.08 -13.77 5.37
CA VAL A 118 4.84 -12.51 5.33
C VAL A 118 4.01 -11.46 4.60
N LEU A 119 3.56 -10.44 5.32
CA LEU A 119 2.81 -9.32 4.78
C LEU A 119 3.77 -8.15 4.49
N GLY A 120 4.05 -7.93 3.21
CA GLY A 120 4.93 -6.87 2.74
C GLY A 120 4.20 -5.63 2.21
N TRP A 121 4.95 -4.55 2.05
CA TRP A 121 4.55 -3.37 1.29
C TRP A 121 5.78 -2.60 0.79
N GLY A 122 5.63 -1.85 -0.31
CA GLY A 122 6.69 -1.03 -0.89
C GLY A 122 7.98 -1.80 -1.20
N SER A 123 9.13 -1.21 -0.84
CA SER A 123 10.47 -1.72 -1.19
C SER A 123 10.84 -3.08 -0.57
N THR A 124 10.02 -3.61 0.35
CA THR A 124 10.24 -4.94 0.94
C THR A 124 9.93 -6.09 -0.03
N TRP A 125 9.29 -5.81 -1.18
CA TRP A 125 8.88 -6.81 -2.19
C TRP A 125 10.01 -7.78 -2.55
N GLY A 126 11.16 -7.24 -2.95
CA GLY A 126 12.29 -8.05 -3.44
C GLY A 126 12.91 -8.92 -2.35
N ALA A 127 13.11 -8.36 -1.14
CA ALA A 127 13.68 -9.09 -0.02
C ALA A 127 12.75 -10.23 0.44
N ILE A 128 11.44 -9.96 0.55
CA ILE A 128 10.44 -10.98 0.91
C ILE A 128 10.40 -12.07 -0.15
N GLY A 129 10.36 -11.70 -1.44
CA GLY A 129 10.35 -12.67 -2.54
C GLY A 129 11.57 -13.58 -2.54
N ALA A 130 12.77 -13.02 -2.31
CA ALA A 130 14.00 -13.80 -2.21
C ALA A 130 13.97 -14.78 -1.03
N ALA A 131 13.54 -14.32 0.15
CA ALA A 131 13.44 -15.14 1.36
C ALA A 131 12.45 -16.31 1.19
N VAL A 132 11.24 -16.01 0.70
CA VAL A 132 10.19 -17.02 0.47
C VAL A 132 10.63 -18.05 -0.57
N LYS A 133 11.24 -17.60 -1.68
CA LYS A 133 11.76 -18.51 -2.72
C LYS A 133 12.81 -19.46 -2.15
N GLN A 134 13.73 -18.94 -1.33
CA GLN A 134 14.80 -19.76 -0.76
C GLN A 134 14.26 -20.76 0.28
N LEU A 135 13.36 -20.32 1.17
CA LEU A 135 12.76 -21.22 2.17
C LEU A 135 11.94 -22.35 1.55
N ARG A 136 11.19 -22.05 0.48
CA ARG A 136 10.44 -23.08 -0.27
C ARG A 136 11.38 -24.05 -0.98
N ALA A 137 12.52 -23.58 -1.50
CA ALA A 137 13.55 -24.45 -2.05
C ALA A 137 14.16 -25.39 -0.98
N ASP A 138 14.22 -24.95 0.27
CA ASP A 138 14.67 -25.75 1.41
C ASP A 138 13.58 -26.71 1.96
N GLY A 139 12.35 -26.62 1.42
CA GLY A 139 11.22 -27.50 1.75
C GLY A 139 10.23 -26.94 2.77
N HIS A 140 10.33 -25.67 3.13
CA HIS A 140 9.41 -25.01 4.07
C HIS A 140 8.16 -24.49 3.38
N LYS A 141 7.05 -24.47 4.12
CA LYS A 141 5.77 -23.91 3.67
C LYS A 141 5.58 -22.52 4.25
N VAL A 142 5.74 -21.51 3.40
CA VAL A 142 5.58 -20.10 3.76
C VAL A 142 4.82 -19.38 2.65
N ALA A 143 3.94 -18.46 3.04
CA ALA A 143 3.20 -17.63 2.12
C ALA A 143 3.67 -16.17 2.20
N ARG A 144 3.52 -15.42 1.10
CA ARG A 144 3.64 -13.96 1.08
C ARG A 144 2.39 -13.32 0.49
N CYS A 145 2.07 -12.17 1.04
CA CYS A 145 1.11 -11.22 0.50
C CYS A 145 1.79 -9.86 0.48
N HIS A 146 1.58 -9.06 -0.57
CA HIS A 146 2.20 -7.75 -0.64
C HIS A 146 1.18 -6.68 -1.03
N LEU A 147 1.05 -5.68 -0.16
CA LEU A 147 0.07 -4.61 -0.31
C LEU A 147 0.60 -3.50 -1.22
N THR A 148 -0.22 -3.13 -2.20
CA THR A 148 -0.04 -1.91 -3.01
C THR A 148 -0.92 -0.77 -2.51
N HIS A 149 -2.12 -1.09 -2.02
CA HIS A 149 -3.08 -0.13 -1.46
C HIS A 149 -3.05 -0.19 0.07
N LEU A 150 -2.79 0.95 0.72
CA LEU A 150 -2.72 1.05 2.19
C LEU A 150 -3.92 1.73 2.83
N PHE A 151 -4.62 2.59 2.10
CA PHE A 151 -5.83 3.24 2.59
C PHE A 151 -6.82 3.56 1.46
N PRO A 152 -8.00 2.93 1.46
CA PRO A 152 -8.38 1.80 2.31
C PRO A 152 -7.52 0.55 2.06
N LEU A 153 -7.52 -0.40 3.00
CA LEU A 153 -6.95 -1.72 2.80
C LEU A 153 -7.90 -2.60 1.95
N PRO A 154 -7.42 -3.67 1.30
CA PRO A 154 -8.27 -4.61 0.57
C PRO A 154 -9.38 -5.20 1.46
N ALA A 155 -10.58 -5.33 0.91
CA ALA A 155 -11.77 -5.75 1.66
C ALA A 155 -11.67 -7.18 2.21
N ASP A 156 -10.97 -8.06 1.50
CA ASP A 156 -10.75 -9.47 1.83
C ASP A 156 -9.51 -9.70 2.71
N LEU A 157 -8.71 -8.67 2.98
CA LEU A 157 -7.43 -8.81 3.68
C LEU A 157 -7.61 -9.45 5.06
N GLY A 158 -8.62 -9.04 5.82
CA GLY A 158 -8.88 -9.61 7.15
C GLY A 158 -9.11 -11.13 7.12
N ASP A 159 -9.82 -11.62 6.11
CA ASP A 159 -10.08 -13.06 5.93
C ASP A 159 -8.83 -13.79 5.47
N VAL A 160 -8.06 -13.19 4.57
CA VAL A 160 -6.75 -13.70 4.15
C VAL A 160 -5.83 -13.91 5.34
N LEU A 161 -5.69 -12.89 6.19
CA LEU A 161 -4.76 -12.89 7.32
C LEU A 161 -5.11 -13.94 8.39
N ARG A 162 -6.40 -14.16 8.66
CA ARG A 162 -6.86 -15.12 9.69
C ARG A 162 -6.59 -16.59 9.35
N ARG A 163 -6.26 -16.89 8.09
CA ARG A 163 -5.90 -18.27 7.67
C ARG A 163 -4.53 -18.71 8.20
N PHE A 164 -3.70 -17.76 8.61
CA PHE A 164 -2.32 -18.02 9.03
C PHE A 164 -2.20 -17.95 10.55
N GLU A 165 -1.41 -18.86 11.12
CA GLU A 165 -1.12 -18.89 12.55
C GLU A 165 -0.17 -17.74 12.95
N ARG A 166 0.75 -17.37 12.06
CA ARG A 166 1.67 -16.25 12.24
C ARG A 166 1.62 -15.30 11.04
N VAL A 167 1.50 -14.01 11.31
CA VAL A 167 1.67 -12.96 10.32
C VAL A 167 2.87 -12.10 10.71
N LEU A 168 3.89 -12.07 9.86
CA LEU A 168 5.07 -11.23 10.04
C LEU A 168 5.03 -10.06 9.05
N VAL A 169 5.40 -8.87 9.53
CA VAL A 169 5.34 -7.62 8.76
C VAL A 169 6.73 -6.99 8.73
N PRO A 170 7.57 -7.31 7.73
CA PRO A 170 8.81 -6.58 7.49
C PRO A 170 8.50 -5.13 7.11
N GLU A 171 8.97 -4.19 7.92
CA GLU A 171 8.76 -2.78 7.65
C GLU A 171 9.95 -1.92 8.09
N MET A 172 10.34 -0.97 7.24
CA MET A 172 11.45 -0.06 7.51
C MET A 172 11.02 1.15 8.35
N ASN A 173 10.22 0.87 9.38
CA ASN A 173 9.70 1.84 10.35
C ASN A 173 9.42 1.10 11.68
N LEU A 174 8.88 1.79 12.67
CA LEU A 174 8.62 1.26 14.01
C LEU A 174 7.24 0.60 14.20
N GLY A 175 6.73 -0.11 13.20
CA GLY A 175 5.51 -0.93 13.35
C GLY A 175 4.22 -0.27 12.85
N GLN A 176 4.25 0.58 11.82
CA GLN A 176 3.08 1.33 11.37
C GLN A 176 2.02 0.42 10.74
N LEU A 177 2.41 -0.43 9.79
CA LEU A 177 1.47 -1.33 9.11
C LEU A 177 0.98 -2.41 10.06
N SER A 178 1.86 -3.02 10.86
CA SER A 178 1.47 -4.03 11.85
C SER A 178 0.46 -3.50 12.87
N ARG A 179 0.60 -2.25 13.34
CA ARG A 179 -0.40 -1.61 14.22
C ARG A 179 -1.73 -1.40 13.52
N LEU A 180 -1.72 -0.95 12.27
CA LEU A 180 -2.96 -0.76 11.49
C LEU A 180 -3.67 -2.10 11.29
N VAL A 181 -2.96 -3.14 10.86
CA VAL A 181 -3.50 -4.49 10.67
C VAL A 181 -4.12 -5.05 11.97
N ARG A 182 -3.43 -4.87 13.10
CA ARG A 182 -3.96 -5.25 14.42
C ARG A 182 -5.23 -4.49 14.78
N ALA A 183 -5.24 -3.17 14.55
CA ALA A 183 -6.39 -2.32 14.86
C ALA A 183 -7.62 -2.66 14.02
N GLU A 184 -7.44 -2.95 12.73
CA GLU A 184 -8.55 -3.21 11.81
C GLU A 184 -9.07 -4.65 11.87
N TYR A 185 -8.18 -5.64 12.04
CA TYR A 185 -8.55 -7.06 11.85
C TYR A 185 -8.40 -7.95 13.08
N LEU A 186 -7.82 -7.43 14.17
CA LEU A 186 -7.52 -8.18 15.40
C LEU A 186 -6.62 -9.40 15.18
N VAL A 187 -5.78 -9.36 14.14
CA VAL A 187 -4.77 -10.38 13.84
C VAL A 187 -3.47 -10.03 14.58
N ASP A 188 -2.81 -11.03 15.17
CA ASP A 188 -1.51 -10.83 15.82
C ASP A 188 -0.36 -10.67 14.81
N ALA A 189 -0.34 -9.52 14.13
CA ALA A 189 0.68 -9.18 13.15
C ALA A 189 1.97 -8.70 13.82
N THR A 190 3.04 -9.49 13.75
CA THR A 190 4.34 -9.19 14.37
C THR A 190 5.22 -8.35 13.45
N ALA A 191 5.65 -7.18 13.93
CA ALA A 191 6.55 -6.32 13.18
C ALA A 191 7.98 -6.89 13.15
N ILE A 192 8.60 -6.88 11.96
CA ILE A 192 10.05 -6.98 11.80
C ILE A 192 10.54 -5.59 11.39
N SER A 193 11.01 -4.81 12.35
CA SER A 193 11.38 -3.40 12.14
C SER A 193 12.86 -3.22 11.82
N LYS A 194 13.17 -2.51 10.73
CA LYS A 194 14.55 -2.09 10.39
C LYS A 194 14.62 -0.59 10.12
N VAL A 195 15.19 0.17 11.05
CA VAL A 195 15.33 1.64 10.96
C VAL A 195 16.80 2.07 10.87
N GLN A 196 17.62 1.28 10.18
CA GLN A 196 19.07 1.49 10.07
C GLN A 196 19.47 2.29 8.82
N GLY A 197 18.51 2.84 8.07
CA GLY A 197 18.77 3.52 6.79
C GLY A 197 19.23 2.58 5.66
N LEU A 198 19.07 1.26 5.85
CA LEU A 198 19.43 0.23 4.88
C LEU A 198 18.22 -0.67 4.60
N PRO A 199 18.05 -1.13 3.34
CA PRO A 199 16.98 -2.06 2.99
C PRO A 199 17.16 -3.41 3.68
N PHE A 200 16.07 -4.17 3.77
CA PHE A 200 16.15 -5.59 4.11
C PHE A 200 16.92 -6.35 3.04
N THR A 201 17.71 -7.32 3.49
CA THR A 201 18.23 -8.41 2.64
C THR A 201 17.28 -9.61 2.73
N GLY A 202 17.32 -10.48 1.73
CA GLY A 202 16.56 -11.73 1.76
C GLY A 202 16.94 -12.62 2.95
N GLY A 203 18.23 -12.70 3.28
CA GLY A 203 18.72 -13.50 4.41
C GLY A 203 18.22 -13.02 5.78
N GLU A 204 18.08 -11.71 5.98
CA GLU A 204 17.49 -11.16 7.22
C GLU A 204 16.03 -11.58 7.39
N ILE A 205 15.23 -11.45 6.32
CA ILE A 205 13.82 -11.86 6.37
C ILE A 205 13.73 -13.37 6.55
N GLU A 206 14.54 -14.13 5.83
CA GLU A 206 14.61 -15.59 5.93
C GLU A 206 14.85 -16.06 7.37
N ALA A 207 15.82 -15.46 8.09
CA ALA A 207 16.09 -15.80 9.49
C ALA A 207 14.85 -15.62 10.38
N HIS A 208 14.14 -14.49 10.25
CA HIS A 208 12.93 -14.24 11.04
C HIS A 208 11.79 -15.22 10.74
N LEU A 209 11.65 -15.67 9.49
CA LEU A 209 10.62 -16.64 9.12
C LEU A 209 10.93 -18.03 9.66
N ILE A 210 12.20 -18.41 9.72
CA ILE A 210 12.63 -19.67 10.34
C ILE A 210 12.38 -19.65 11.83
N ASP A 211 12.69 -18.54 12.51
CA ASP A 211 12.39 -18.39 13.94
C ASP A 211 10.88 -18.56 14.18
N ALA A 212 10.05 -17.96 13.32
CA ALA A 212 8.60 -18.10 13.40
C ALA A 212 8.13 -19.53 13.16
N LEU A 213 8.64 -20.24 12.14
CA LEU A 213 8.32 -21.64 11.87
C LEU A 213 8.75 -22.56 13.01
N THR A 214 9.96 -22.35 13.54
CA THR A 214 10.50 -23.13 14.66
C THR A 214 9.66 -22.96 15.92
N ALA A 215 9.13 -21.75 16.16
CA ALA A 215 8.23 -21.48 17.28
C ALA A 215 6.86 -22.17 17.17
N LEU A 216 6.51 -22.71 15.99
CA LEU A 216 5.29 -23.50 15.77
C LEU A 216 5.54 -25.02 15.89
N GLU A 217 6.79 -25.47 15.85
CA GLU A 217 7.09 -26.89 16.02
C GLU A 217 6.89 -27.33 17.48
N PRO A 218 6.35 -28.54 17.71
CA PRO A 218 6.27 -29.10 19.05
C PRO A 218 7.66 -29.31 19.64
N ALA A 219 7.83 -28.97 20.91
CA ALA A 219 9.12 -29.02 21.61
C ALA A 219 9.81 -30.38 21.46
N GLY A 220 10.97 -30.40 20.80
CA GLY A 220 11.82 -31.60 20.61
C GLY A 220 11.80 -32.22 19.22
N ALA A 221 10.98 -31.72 18.29
CA ALA A 221 10.95 -32.17 16.89
C ALA A 221 11.47 -31.07 15.97
N VAL A 222 12.79 -30.84 15.92
CA VAL A 222 13.36 -29.97 14.87
C VAL A 222 13.41 -30.78 13.59
N GLY A 223 12.53 -30.47 12.64
CA GLY A 223 12.51 -31.15 11.34
C GLY A 223 13.87 -31.07 10.63
N GLU A 224 14.21 -32.11 9.86
CA GLU A 224 15.48 -32.17 9.11
C GLU A 224 15.64 -30.95 8.18
N ALA A 225 14.54 -30.43 7.63
CA ALA A 225 14.51 -29.22 6.82
C ALA A 225 14.97 -27.97 7.59
N LEU A 226 14.47 -27.73 8.81
CA LEU A 226 14.86 -26.58 9.63
C LEU A 226 16.31 -26.67 10.08
N SER A 227 16.78 -27.89 10.41
CA SER A 227 18.19 -28.12 10.76
C SER A 227 19.14 -27.76 9.61
N ARG A 228 18.80 -28.14 8.37
CA ARG A 228 19.57 -27.79 7.17
C ARG A 228 19.58 -26.28 6.91
N THR A 229 18.43 -25.62 7.04
CA THR A 229 18.34 -24.18 6.79
C THR A 229 19.09 -23.36 7.84
N HIS A 230 18.99 -23.71 9.13
CA HIS A 230 19.78 -23.08 10.19
C HIS A 230 21.29 -23.18 9.91
N ALA A 231 21.76 -24.37 9.52
CA ALA A 231 23.17 -24.56 9.17
C ALA A 231 23.60 -23.67 7.98
N ARG A 232 22.75 -23.50 6.96
CA ARG A 232 23.04 -22.64 5.81
C ARG A 232 23.16 -21.17 6.21
N LEU A 233 22.20 -20.65 6.97
CA LEU A 233 22.23 -19.26 7.44
C LEU A 233 23.46 -18.96 8.31
N ALA A 234 23.86 -19.89 9.18
CA ALA A 234 25.05 -19.76 10.01
C ALA A 234 26.36 -19.69 9.19
N THR A 235 26.36 -20.24 7.97
CA THR A 235 27.51 -20.21 7.06
C THR A 235 27.47 -19.09 6.02
N THR A 236 26.39 -18.31 5.97
CA THR A 236 26.26 -17.21 5.01
C THR A 236 27.06 -16.00 5.52
N PRO A 237 28.11 -15.53 4.82
CA PRO A 237 28.90 -14.42 5.29
C PRO A 237 28.04 -13.15 5.38
N ALA A 238 28.20 -12.39 6.47
CA ALA A 238 27.57 -11.09 6.61
C ALA A 238 27.92 -10.21 5.39
N PRO A 239 26.97 -9.39 4.89
CA PRO A 239 27.27 -8.47 3.79
C PRO A 239 28.47 -7.59 4.20
N PRO A 240 29.44 -7.35 3.29
CA PRO A 240 30.65 -6.61 3.65
C PRO A 240 30.29 -5.23 4.18
N ALA A 241 30.80 -4.91 5.37
CA ALA A 241 30.70 -3.58 5.95
C ALA A 241 31.53 -2.61 5.09
N GLY A 242 30.85 -1.71 4.39
CA GLY A 242 31.48 -0.60 3.68
C GLY A 242 31.99 -0.93 2.28
N VAL A 243 31.12 -0.77 1.28
CA VAL A 243 31.60 -0.35 -0.04
C VAL A 243 31.71 1.18 0.02
N THR A 244 32.87 1.68 0.41
CA THR A 244 33.28 3.04 0.08
C THR A 244 33.48 3.05 -1.44
N LEU A 245 32.45 3.46 -2.19
CA LEU A 245 32.60 3.64 -3.62
C LEU A 245 33.45 4.90 -3.84
N ALA A 246 34.70 4.70 -4.24
CA ALA A 246 35.55 5.75 -4.74
C ALA A 246 34.83 6.44 -5.91
N VAL A 247 34.56 7.74 -5.74
CA VAL A 247 34.19 8.62 -6.85
C VAL A 247 35.41 8.64 -7.76
N ALA A 248 35.33 7.97 -8.91
CA ALA A 248 36.29 8.16 -9.98
C ALA A 248 36.14 9.60 -10.47
N GLY A 249 37.12 10.44 -10.13
CA GLY A 249 37.27 11.77 -10.69
C GLY A 249 37.39 11.68 -12.21
N GLY A 250 36.56 12.45 -12.89
CA GLY A 250 36.65 12.75 -14.30
C GLY A 250 36.53 14.27 -14.47
N ASN A 251 37.68 14.87 -14.76
CA ASN A 251 38.01 16.24 -15.15
C ASN A 251 36.92 17.32 -15.30
N GLU A 252 37.26 18.46 -14.70
CA GLU A 252 36.95 19.83 -15.12
C GLU A 252 37.09 20.04 -16.65
N ALA A 253 36.13 20.75 -17.26
CA ALA A 253 36.35 22.05 -17.91
C ALA A 253 35.06 22.51 -18.62
N ASP A 254 34.90 23.84 -18.65
CA ASP A 254 34.02 24.65 -19.51
C ASP A 254 32.52 24.71 -19.14
N GLU A 255 32.13 25.77 -18.43
CA GLU A 255 31.55 26.97 -19.09
C GLU A 255 31.23 28.05 -18.03
N GLU A 256 31.95 29.18 -18.15
CA GLU A 256 31.59 30.48 -17.62
C GLU A 256 30.42 31.09 -18.43
N GLU A 257 29.61 31.90 -17.73
CA GLU A 257 28.96 33.14 -18.24
C GLU A 257 27.84 33.04 -19.31
N GLU A 258 26.58 33.24 -18.90
CA GLU A 258 25.75 34.37 -19.37
C GLU A 258 24.38 34.46 -18.64
N ALA A 259 24.07 35.69 -18.20
CA ALA A 259 22.77 36.34 -17.93
C ALA A 259 21.80 35.77 -16.86
#